data_AF-A0A0S9CHF1-F1
#
_entry.id   AF-A0A0S9CHF1-F1
#
_cell.length_a   1.000
_cell.length_b   1.000
_cell.length_c   1.000
_cell.angle_alpha   90.00
_cell.angle_beta   90.00
_cell.angle_gamma   90.00
#
_symmetry.space_group_name_H-M   'P 1'
#
loop_
_entity.id
_entity.type
_entity.pdbx_description
1 polymer ?
#
loop_
_entity_poly.entity_id
_entity_poly.type
_entity_poly.pdbx_seq_one_letter_code
_entity_poly.pdbx_strand_id
1 'polypeptide(L)'
;MTAFHPVPPAKAIQLVEAAGISNAAQLIRDFAAAGLVKSYALVLETIEPAGRRTCVRGGAIPTGLWQRIVGDGVEDAAWIGGAVWLAGADLIGGMPAAIITGIGFNDKDLQRLIEHQQGGVPKPAAAKKASVVGVELVPELQSAESPKRQPDSSAIPNGALLATVRQVEAALGFGRTKVNELINAGRLERVKIDGGVRITVASVKALAVQAGP
;
A
#
# COMPACT_ATOMS: atom_id res chain seq x y z
N MET A 1 23.85 -5.80 -12.13
CA MET A 1 22.69 -4.95 -11.79
C MET A 1 21.91 -4.70 -13.06
N THR A 2 20.64 -5.11 -13.15
CA THR A 2 19.79 -4.81 -14.30
C THR A 2 19.47 -3.32 -14.28
N ALA A 3 19.72 -2.60 -15.37
CA ALA A 3 19.35 -1.21 -15.48
C ALA A 3 17.83 -1.07 -15.31
N PHE A 4 17.40 -0.30 -14.32
CA PHE A 4 16.00 0.00 -14.12
C PHE A 4 15.62 1.12 -15.08
N HIS A 5 14.76 0.83 -16.05
CA HIS A 5 14.26 1.79 -17.02
C HIS A 5 12.76 2.02 -16.75
N PRO A 6 12.37 3.15 -16.13
CA PRO A 6 10.98 3.51 -15.95
C PRO A 6 10.27 3.61 -17.30
N VAL A 7 9.03 3.13 -17.37
CA VAL A 7 8.16 3.24 -18.53
C VAL A 7 7.55 4.65 -18.57
N PRO A 8 7.74 5.44 -19.63
CA PRO A 8 7.13 6.76 -19.73
C PRO A 8 5.59 6.71 -19.75
N PRO A 9 4.89 7.78 -19.35
CA PRO A 9 3.44 7.76 -19.17
C PRO A 9 2.67 7.41 -20.45
N ALA A 10 3.05 8.00 -21.60
CA ALA A 10 2.45 7.68 -22.90
C ALA A 10 2.59 6.19 -23.26
N LYS A 11 3.75 5.58 -22.98
CA LYS A 11 3.98 4.16 -23.22
C LYS A 11 3.21 3.29 -22.23
N ALA A 12 3.09 3.72 -20.98
CA ALA A 12 2.30 3.00 -19.96
C ALA A 12 0.81 2.94 -20.34
N ILE A 13 0.25 4.06 -20.83
CA ILE A 13 -1.12 4.13 -21.36
C ILE A 13 -1.27 3.14 -22.53
N GLN A 14 -0.38 3.22 -23.52
CA GLN A 14 -0.42 2.32 -24.68
C GLN A 14 -0.38 0.84 -24.29
N LEU A 15 0.44 0.46 -23.29
CA LEU A 15 0.52 -0.92 -22.81
C LEU A 15 -0.79 -1.42 -22.20
N VAL A 16 -1.46 -0.57 -21.42
CA VAL A 16 -2.73 -0.92 -20.77
C VAL A 16 -3.88 -0.93 -21.79
N GLU A 17 -3.92 0.03 -22.72
CA GLU A 17 -4.92 0.08 -23.79
C GLU A 17 -4.78 -1.10 -24.77
N ALA A 18 -3.55 -1.47 -25.14
CA ALA A 18 -3.28 -2.63 -25.98
C ALA A 18 -3.75 -3.94 -25.34
N ALA A 19 -3.92 -3.97 -24.02
CA ALA A 19 -4.48 -5.09 -23.28
C ALA A 19 -6.03 -5.11 -23.26
N GLY A 20 -6.69 -4.19 -23.97
CA GLY A 20 -8.14 -4.07 -24.07
C GLY A 20 -8.80 -3.33 -22.91
N ILE A 21 -8.03 -2.64 -22.07
CA ILE A 21 -8.53 -1.94 -20.89
C ILE A 21 -8.82 -0.47 -21.24
N SER A 22 -10.08 -0.06 -21.13
CA SER A 22 -10.49 1.33 -21.31
C SER A 22 -10.08 2.21 -20.12
N ASN A 23 -9.94 3.53 -20.33
CA ASN A 23 -9.56 4.50 -19.30
C ASN A 23 -8.21 4.20 -18.63
N ALA A 24 -7.22 3.76 -19.41
CA ALA A 24 -5.91 3.34 -18.93
C ALA A 24 -5.22 4.37 -18.02
N ALA A 25 -5.24 5.66 -18.40
CA ALA A 25 -4.63 6.73 -17.61
C ALA A 25 -5.25 6.83 -16.20
N GLN A 26 -6.58 6.79 -16.11
CA GLN A 26 -7.30 6.81 -14.84
C GLN A 26 -6.99 5.57 -13.99
N LEU A 27 -6.94 4.40 -14.61
CA LEU A 27 -6.61 3.17 -13.89
C LEU A 27 -5.19 3.18 -13.33
N ILE A 28 -4.20 3.59 -14.13
CA ILE A 28 -2.80 3.71 -13.70
C ILE A 28 -2.69 4.74 -12.56
N ARG A 29 -3.37 5.89 -12.68
CA ARG A 29 -3.45 6.92 -11.65
C ARG A 29 -3.93 6.35 -10.32
N ASP A 30 -5.06 5.65 -10.33
CA ASP A 30 -5.69 5.14 -9.11
C ASP A 30 -4.81 4.06 -8.45
N PHE A 31 -4.17 3.21 -9.24
CA PHE A 31 -3.23 2.22 -8.73
C PHE A 31 -1.92 2.83 -8.22
N ALA A 32 -1.44 3.93 -8.81
CA ALA A 32 -0.29 4.67 -8.30
C ALA A 32 -0.62 5.38 -6.98
N ALA A 33 -1.81 6.01 -6.88
CA ALA A 33 -2.32 6.63 -5.66
C ALA A 33 -2.65 5.62 -4.54
N ALA A 34 -2.89 4.35 -4.90
CA ALA A 34 -3.01 3.23 -3.96
C ALA A 34 -1.66 2.58 -3.61
N GLY A 35 -0.56 2.97 -4.29
CA GLY A 35 0.77 2.38 -4.11
C GLY A 35 0.95 0.98 -4.70
N LEU A 36 0.03 0.54 -5.57
CA LEU A 36 0.08 -0.74 -6.27
C LEU A 36 0.96 -0.67 -7.53
N VAL A 37 1.05 0.50 -8.16
CA VAL A 37 1.99 0.77 -9.25
C VAL A 37 3.05 1.73 -8.76
N LYS A 38 4.31 1.27 -8.67
CA LYS A 38 5.42 2.15 -8.34
C LYS A 38 5.72 3.09 -9.49
N SER A 39 6.01 4.34 -9.14
CA SER A 39 6.40 5.38 -10.07
C SER A 39 7.63 6.11 -9.54
N TYR A 40 8.33 6.75 -10.46
CA TYR A 40 9.63 7.34 -10.25
C TYR A 40 9.66 8.68 -10.97
N ALA A 41 10.34 9.63 -10.36
CA ALA A 41 10.62 10.92 -10.97
C ALA A 41 12.06 10.94 -11.45
N LEU A 42 12.31 11.53 -12.60
CA LEU A 42 13.66 11.91 -13.01
C LEU A 42 14.26 12.88 -11.98
N VAL A 43 13.46 13.87 -11.56
CA VAL A 43 13.78 14.80 -10.47
C VAL A 43 12.56 14.99 -9.58
N LEU A 44 12.75 14.84 -8.28
CA LEU A 44 11.78 15.18 -7.25
C LEU A 44 12.39 16.24 -6.34
N GLU A 45 11.83 17.44 -6.38
CA GLU A 45 12.16 18.52 -5.45
C GLU A 45 11.06 18.66 -4.41
N THR A 46 11.42 18.89 -3.17
CA THR A 46 10.50 19.12 -2.06
C THR A 46 10.99 20.31 -1.26
N ILE A 47 10.07 21.21 -0.93
CA ILE A 47 10.33 22.43 -0.17
C ILE A 47 9.47 22.34 1.10
N GLU A 48 10.11 22.11 2.23
CA GLU A 48 9.45 22.08 3.54
C GLU A 48 8.90 23.47 3.91
N PRO A 49 7.88 23.56 4.78
CA PRO A 49 7.36 24.84 5.25
C PRO A 49 8.42 25.74 5.91
N ALA A 50 9.45 25.14 6.52
CA ALA A 50 10.60 25.85 7.08
C ALA A 50 11.58 26.39 6.01
N GLY A 51 11.29 26.22 4.72
CA GLY A 51 12.10 26.67 3.59
C GLY A 51 13.21 25.69 3.18
N ARG A 52 13.39 24.57 3.90
CA ARG A 52 14.39 23.55 3.56
C ARG A 52 14.03 22.89 2.23
N ARG A 53 15.01 22.81 1.33
CA ARG A 53 14.85 22.17 0.02
C ARG A 53 15.59 20.84 -0.04
N THR A 54 14.96 19.82 -0.61
CA THR A 54 15.57 18.54 -0.95
C THR A 54 15.34 18.22 -2.41
N CYS A 55 16.38 17.79 -3.12
CA CYS A 55 16.31 17.38 -4.52
C CYS A 55 16.83 15.94 -4.64
N VAL A 56 15.99 15.04 -5.17
CA VAL A 56 16.32 13.62 -5.36
C VAL A 56 16.17 13.30 -6.84
N ARG A 57 17.22 12.74 -7.45
CA ARG A 57 17.19 12.27 -8.84
C ARG A 57 16.86 10.78 -8.90
N GLY A 58 15.99 10.38 -9.83
CA GLY A 58 15.57 8.98 -9.99
C GLY A 58 14.82 8.42 -8.77
N GLY A 59 14.24 9.29 -7.93
CA GLY A 59 13.56 8.91 -6.71
C GLY A 59 12.20 8.30 -6.98
N ALA A 60 11.76 7.36 -6.13
CA ALA A 60 10.38 6.90 -6.14
C ALA A 60 9.44 8.04 -5.71
N ILE A 61 8.30 8.17 -6.38
CA ILE A 61 7.27 9.14 -6.01
C ILE A 61 6.45 8.53 -4.86
N PRO A 62 6.44 9.15 -3.66
CA PRO A 62 5.64 8.69 -2.54
C PRO A 62 4.15 8.65 -2.88
N THR A 63 3.43 7.66 -2.35
CA THR A 63 1.98 7.52 -2.51
C THR A 63 1.22 8.77 -2.07
N GLY A 64 1.65 9.41 -0.98
CA GLY A 64 1.04 10.66 -0.51
C GLY A 64 1.20 11.83 -1.49
N LEU A 65 2.30 11.88 -2.26
CA LEU A 65 2.43 12.88 -3.32
C LEU A 65 1.50 12.57 -4.49
N TRP A 66 1.34 11.30 -4.88
CA TRP A 66 0.34 10.94 -5.90
C TRP A 66 -1.09 11.30 -5.50
N GLN A 67 -1.48 11.03 -4.26
CA GLN A 67 -2.79 11.43 -3.76
C GLN A 67 -3.01 12.94 -3.87
N ARG A 68 -1.96 13.74 -3.69
CA ARG A 68 -2.01 15.18 -3.90
C ARG A 68 -2.05 15.58 -5.37
N ILE A 69 -1.31 14.92 -6.26
CA ILE A 69 -1.43 15.15 -7.72
C ILE A 69 -2.88 15.00 -8.17
N VAL A 70 -3.54 13.93 -7.72
CA VAL A 70 -4.95 13.66 -8.04
C VAL A 70 -5.90 14.63 -7.33
N GLY A 71 -5.63 14.93 -6.06
CA GLY A 71 -6.46 15.85 -5.26
C GLY A 71 -6.42 17.30 -5.77
N ASP A 72 -5.26 17.75 -6.24
CA ASP A 72 -5.02 19.10 -6.76
C ASP A 72 -5.39 19.20 -8.26
N GLY A 73 -5.73 18.07 -8.92
CA GLY A 73 -6.17 18.03 -10.32
C GLY A 73 -5.07 18.36 -11.34
N VAL A 74 -3.80 18.08 -11.01
CA VAL A 74 -2.64 18.43 -11.83
C VAL A 74 -2.02 17.22 -12.54
N GLU A 75 -2.76 16.11 -12.64
CA GLU A 75 -2.28 14.89 -13.30
C GLU A 75 -2.01 15.04 -14.80
N ASP A 76 -2.63 15.99 -15.50
CA ASP A 76 -2.40 16.20 -16.94
C ASP A 76 -0.93 16.49 -17.24
N ALA A 77 -0.28 17.29 -16.38
CA ALA A 77 1.15 17.56 -16.47
C ALA A 77 2.00 16.29 -16.29
N ALA A 78 1.55 15.34 -15.48
CA ALA A 78 2.20 14.05 -15.30
C ALA A 78 2.17 13.21 -16.58
N TRP A 79 1.05 13.22 -17.31
CA TRP A 79 0.84 12.38 -18.49
C TRP A 79 1.58 12.85 -19.73
N ILE A 80 1.71 14.17 -19.92
CA ILE A 80 2.43 14.75 -21.07
C ILE A 80 3.96 14.79 -20.88
N GLY A 81 4.47 14.28 -19.76
CA GLY A 81 5.90 14.32 -19.42
C GLY A 81 6.40 15.70 -18.95
N GLY A 82 5.47 16.58 -18.55
CA GLY A 82 5.76 17.89 -18.00
C GLY A 82 6.27 17.85 -16.55
N ALA A 83 6.37 19.03 -15.95
CA ALA A 83 6.64 19.20 -14.53
C ALA A 83 5.33 19.36 -13.77
N VAL A 84 5.12 18.55 -12.73
CA VAL A 84 3.99 18.67 -11.82
C VAL A 84 4.39 19.55 -10.65
N TRP A 85 3.62 20.59 -10.38
CA TRP A 85 3.84 21.51 -9.28
C TRP A 85 2.75 21.34 -8.23
N LEU A 86 3.15 21.03 -7.00
CA LEU A 86 2.27 20.89 -5.86
C LEU A 86 2.57 22.02 -4.87
N ALA A 87 1.61 22.92 -4.67
CA ALA A 87 1.77 24.05 -3.77
C ALA A 87 1.96 23.60 -2.33
N GLY A 88 2.74 24.35 -1.53
CA GLY A 88 2.77 24.15 -0.09
C GLY A 88 1.50 24.68 0.56
N ALA A 89 1.20 24.24 1.78
CA ALA A 89 0.22 24.93 2.62
C ALA A 89 0.92 25.96 3.49
N ASP A 90 0.44 27.21 3.48
CA ASP A 90 1.08 28.36 4.13
C ASP A 90 1.01 28.37 5.68
N LEU A 91 0.49 27.31 6.30
CA LEU A 91 0.35 27.21 7.75
C LEU A 91 1.61 26.59 8.39
N ILE A 92 1.92 26.98 9.64
CA ILE A 92 3.02 26.39 10.42
C ILE A 92 2.76 24.88 10.57
N GLY A 93 3.67 24.05 10.03
CA GLY A 93 3.49 22.60 9.95
C GLY A 93 2.72 22.10 8.73
N GLY A 94 2.47 22.97 7.74
CA GLY A 94 1.75 22.67 6.51
C GLY A 94 2.41 21.61 5.62
N MET A 95 1.70 21.19 4.57
CA MET A 95 2.25 20.24 3.59
C MET A 95 3.40 20.88 2.80
N PRO A 96 4.48 20.14 2.52
CA PRO A 96 5.59 20.67 1.74
C PRO A 96 5.17 20.93 0.29
N ALA A 97 5.74 21.95 -0.34
CA ALA A 97 5.62 22.10 -1.79
C ALA A 97 6.47 21.02 -2.48
N ALA A 98 6.08 20.58 -3.68
CA ALA A 98 6.85 19.61 -4.45
C ALA A 98 6.84 19.93 -5.95
N ILE A 99 7.97 19.66 -6.60
CA ILE A 99 8.12 19.73 -8.05
C ILE A 99 8.58 18.36 -8.53
N ILE A 100 7.83 17.78 -9.47
CA ILE A 100 8.07 16.43 -9.97
C ILE A 100 8.26 16.50 -11.48
N THR A 101 9.41 16.06 -11.97
CA THR A 101 9.74 16.10 -13.40
C THR A 101 10.06 14.71 -13.92
N GLY A 102 9.57 14.38 -15.11
CA GLY A 102 9.90 13.14 -15.81
C GLY A 102 9.38 11.90 -15.07
N ILE A 103 8.06 11.81 -14.92
CA ILE A 103 7.40 10.67 -14.27
C ILE A 103 7.52 9.43 -15.15
N GLY A 104 7.87 8.30 -14.54
CA GLY A 104 7.84 7.00 -15.19
C GLY A 104 7.37 5.91 -14.24
N PHE A 105 6.87 4.80 -14.79
CA PHE A 105 6.24 3.72 -14.04
C PHE A 105 7.08 2.44 -14.06
N ASN A 106 6.92 1.61 -13.04
CA ASN A 106 7.55 0.30 -13.00
C ASN A 106 6.86 -0.65 -13.98
N ASP A 107 7.61 -1.17 -14.96
CA ASP A 107 7.12 -2.12 -15.96
C ASP A 107 6.44 -3.36 -15.35
N LYS A 108 7.03 -3.93 -14.29
CA LYS A 108 6.49 -5.14 -13.65
C LYS A 108 5.17 -4.87 -12.95
N ASP A 109 5.02 -3.69 -12.35
CA ASP A 109 3.77 -3.35 -11.67
C ASP A 109 2.67 -3.02 -12.68
N LEU A 110 3.01 -2.43 -13.84
CA LEU A 110 2.09 -2.26 -14.96
C LEU A 110 1.61 -3.61 -15.52
N GLN A 111 2.51 -4.58 -15.71
CA GLN A 111 2.15 -5.93 -16.15
C GLN A 111 1.21 -6.62 -15.15
N ARG A 112 1.50 -6.53 -13.84
CA ARG A 112 0.61 -7.06 -12.79
C ARG A 112 -0.76 -6.39 -12.79
N LEU A 113 -0.82 -5.08 -13.04
CA LEU A 113 -2.08 -4.35 -13.17
C LEU A 113 -2.90 -4.90 -14.33
N ILE A 114 -2.27 -5.14 -15.49
CA ILE A 114 -2.92 -5.72 -16.66
C ILE A 114 -3.44 -7.13 -16.36
N GLU A 115 -2.59 -7.99 -15.80
CA GLU A 115 -2.95 -9.37 -15.41
C GLU A 115 -4.15 -9.39 -14.46
N HIS A 116 -4.15 -8.50 -13.46
CA HIS A 116 -5.24 -8.39 -12.49
C HIS A 116 -6.57 -7.98 -13.15
N GLN A 117 -6.55 -7.06 -14.11
CA GLN A 117 -7.77 -6.62 -14.82
C GLN A 117 -8.30 -7.68 -15.79
N GLN A 118 -7.42 -8.51 -16.36
CA GLN A 118 -7.80 -9.60 -17.28
C GLN A 118 -8.30 -10.86 -16.55
N GLY A 119 -8.53 -10.80 -15.23
CA GLY A 119 -9.00 -11.94 -14.44
C GLY A 119 -7.92 -12.98 -14.16
N GLY A 120 -6.65 -12.65 -14.37
CA GLY A 120 -5.53 -13.50 -14.01
C GLY A 120 -5.47 -13.67 -12.49
N VAL A 121 -5.77 -14.88 -12.01
CA VAL A 121 -5.39 -15.28 -10.65
C VAL A 121 -3.92 -14.94 -10.49
N PRO A 122 -3.52 -14.14 -9.47
CA PRO A 122 -2.15 -13.68 -9.36
C PRO A 122 -1.26 -14.91 -9.26
N LYS A 123 -0.46 -15.16 -10.31
CA LYS A 123 0.56 -16.18 -10.28
C LYS A 123 1.58 -15.69 -9.25
N PRO A 124 1.71 -16.32 -8.06
CA PRO A 124 2.76 -15.94 -7.14
C PRO A 124 4.06 -16.04 -7.92
N ALA A 125 4.81 -14.93 -7.94
CA ALA A 125 6.11 -14.86 -8.59
C ALA A 125 6.90 -16.09 -8.14
N ALA A 126 7.12 -17.03 -9.07
CA ALA A 126 7.92 -18.20 -8.82
C ALA A 126 9.28 -17.68 -8.36
N ALA A 127 9.57 -17.84 -7.07
CA ALA A 127 10.90 -17.74 -6.54
C ALA A 127 11.77 -18.58 -7.48
N LYS A 128 12.76 -17.93 -8.11
CA LYS A 128 13.75 -18.58 -8.97
C LYS A 128 14.36 -19.73 -8.17
N LYS A 129 13.85 -20.94 -8.35
CA LYS A 129 14.54 -22.16 -7.96
C LYS A 129 15.55 -22.42 -9.06
N ALA A 130 16.82 -22.26 -8.72
CA ALA A 130 17.89 -22.91 -9.45
C ALA A 130 17.65 -24.42 -9.37
N SER A 131 17.37 -25.05 -10.51
CA SER A 131 17.60 -26.48 -10.75
C SER A 131 19.11 -26.74 -10.80
N VAL A 132 19.70 -27.89 -10.49
CA VAL A 132 19.28 -29.23 -10.01
C VAL A 132 20.61 -29.95 -9.71
N VAL A 133 20.72 -30.65 -8.58
CA VAL A 133 21.28 -32.02 -8.43
C VAL A 133 20.65 -32.50 -7.11
N GLY A 134 19.63 -33.36 -7.08
CA GLY A 134 19.63 -34.77 -7.47
C GLY A 134 19.33 -35.58 -6.19
N VAL A 135 18.58 -36.67 -6.33
CA VAL A 135 18.14 -37.63 -5.27
C VAL A 135 16.80 -37.34 -4.58
N GLU A 136 15.73 -37.77 -5.27
CA GLU A 136 14.78 -38.80 -4.84
C GLU A 136 14.61 -39.08 -3.34
N LEU A 137 13.41 -38.77 -2.81
CA LEU A 137 12.54 -39.65 -2.00
C LEU A 137 11.40 -38.82 -1.38
N VAL A 138 10.17 -39.08 -1.81
CA VAL A 138 8.92 -38.81 -1.08
C VAL A 138 8.55 -40.17 -0.47
N PRO A 139 8.21 -40.31 0.83
CA PRO A 139 7.07 -39.67 1.50
C PRO A 139 7.45 -39.10 2.88
N GLU A 140 6.69 -38.25 3.57
CA GLU A 140 5.40 -38.53 4.20
C GLU A 140 4.97 -37.26 4.96
N LEU A 141 3.67 -37.13 5.21
CA LEU A 141 3.00 -36.02 5.89
C LEU A 141 3.66 -35.60 7.21
N GLN A 142 4.07 -34.34 7.33
CA GLN A 142 4.17 -33.66 8.63
C GLN A 142 3.52 -32.28 8.54
N SER A 143 2.38 -32.15 9.22
CA SER A 143 1.80 -30.87 9.60
C SER A 143 2.84 -30.10 10.42
N ALA A 144 3.46 -29.08 9.83
CA ALA A 144 4.24 -28.11 10.58
C ALA A 144 3.28 -27.07 11.15
N GLU A 145 3.00 -27.23 12.44
CA GLU A 145 2.24 -26.33 13.31
C GLU A 145 2.68 -24.87 13.11
N SER A 146 1.72 -23.99 12.79
CA SER A 146 1.97 -22.55 12.71
C SER A 146 2.35 -22.01 14.10
N PRO A 147 3.35 -21.11 14.22
CA PRO A 147 3.75 -20.60 15.53
C PRO A 147 2.57 -19.86 16.17
N LYS A 148 2.15 -20.35 17.34
CA LYS A 148 1.13 -19.71 18.19
C LYS A 148 1.53 -18.26 18.45
N ARG A 149 0.78 -17.31 17.88
CA ARG A 149 0.86 -15.89 18.25
C ARG A 149 0.38 -15.78 19.70
N GLN A 150 1.31 -15.55 20.62
CA GLN A 150 0.96 -15.26 22.00
C GLN A 150 0.23 -13.90 22.06
N PRO A 151 -0.84 -13.79 22.86
CA PRO A 151 -1.55 -12.53 23.04
C PRO A 151 -0.70 -11.57 23.88
N ASP A 152 -0.34 -10.42 23.31
CA ASP A 152 0.38 -9.35 24.00
C ASP A 152 -0.61 -8.28 24.47
N SER A 153 -1.07 -8.42 25.72
CA SER A 153 -2.00 -7.50 26.38
C SER A 153 -1.45 -6.06 26.55
N SER A 154 -0.15 -5.85 26.32
CA SER A 154 0.52 -4.55 26.32
C SER A 154 0.32 -3.73 25.04
N ALA A 155 -0.24 -4.33 23.98
CA ALA A 155 -0.43 -3.66 22.69
C ALA A 155 -1.49 -2.54 22.70
N ILE A 156 -2.32 -2.48 23.75
CA ILE A 156 -3.27 -1.38 23.99
C ILE A 156 -2.72 -0.53 25.15
N PRO A 157 -2.39 0.76 24.94
CA PRO A 157 -1.92 1.61 26.02
C PRO A 157 -2.98 1.76 27.12
N ASN A 158 -2.57 1.59 28.38
CA ASN A 158 -3.46 1.72 29.54
C ASN A 158 -4.09 3.13 29.56
N GLY A 159 -5.42 3.19 29.42
CA GLY A 159 -6.20 4.43 29.35
C GLY A 159 -6.80 4.77 27.97
N ALA A 160 -6.47 4.01 26.92
CA ALA A 160 -7.09 4.21 25.61
C ALA A 160 -8.56 3.74 25.59
N LEU A 161 -9.47 4.61 25.15
CA LEU A 161 -10.89 4.30 24.97
C LEU A 161 -11.16 3.56 23.63
N LEU A 162 -10.26 3.72 22.65
CA LEU A 162 -10.43 3.25 21.27
C LEU A 162 -9.13 2.62 20.74
N ALA A 163 -9.21 1.37 20.30
CA ALA A 163 -8.11 0.62 19.70
C ALA A 163 -8.26 0.53 18.18
N THR A 164 -7.14 0.48 17.47
CA THR A 164 -7.11 0.16 16.03
C THR A 164 -7.17 -1.35 15.80
N VAL A 165 -7.61 -1.77 14.61
CA VAL A 165 -7.69 -3.21 14.23
C VAL A 165 -6.36 -3.95 14.46
N ARG A 166 -5.22 -3.31 14.15
CA ARG A 166 -3.88 -3.88 14.39
C ARG A 166 -3.57 -4.08 15.87
N GLN A 167 -4.03 -3.18 16.74
CA GLN A 167 -3.85 -3.31 18.19
C GLN A 167 -4.75 -4.42 18.75
N VAL A 168 -5.94 -4.62 18.19
CA VAL A 168 -6.84 -5.73 18.55
C VAL A 168 -6.30 -7.08 18.09
N GLU A 169 -5.68 -7.15 16.90
CA GLU A 169 -4.96 -8.34 16.41
C GLU A 169 -3.83 -8.75 17.37
N ALA A 170 -3.05 -7.77 17.85
CA ALA A 170 -1.95 -8.01 18.78
C ALA A 170 -2.45 -8.38 20.20
N ALA A 171 -3.50 -7.72 20.69
CA ALA A 171 -4.03 -7.95 22.03
C ALA A 171 -4.76 -9.30 22.17
N LEU A 172 -5.43 -9.78 21.12
CA LEU A 172 -6.18 -11.04 21.14
C LEU A 172 -5.44 -12.20 20.45
N GLY A 173 -4.30 -11.95 19.80
CA GLY A 173 -3.56 -12.95 19.03
C GLY A 173 -4.29 -13.46 17.77
N PHE A 174 -5.43 -12.86 17.42
CA PHE A 174 -6.24 -13.27 16.26
C PHE A 174 -5.72 -12.63 14.97
N GLY A 175 -5.79 -13.39 13.87
CA GLY A 175 -5.55 -12.86 12.53
C GLY A 175 -6.63 -11.87 12.10
N ARG A 176 -6.26 -10.93 11.22
CA ARG A 176 -7.12 -9.86 10.69
C ARG A 176 -8.51 -10.32 10.23
N THR A 177 -8.59 -11.50 9.61
CA THR A 177 -9.85 -12.11 9.15
C THR A 177 -10.79 -12.40 10.31
N LYS A 178 -10.29 -13.04 11.38
CA LYS A 178 -11.07 -13.34 12.59
C LYS A 178 -11.49 -12.07 13.34
N VAL A 179 -10.64 -11.04 13.35
CA VAL A 179 -11.00 -9.75 13.95
C VAL A 179 -12.14 -9.08 13.17
N ASN A 180 -12.09 -9.10 11.83
CA ASN A 180 -13.18 -8.58 11.00
C ASN A 180 -14.47 -9.39 11.12
N GLU A 181 -14.39 -10.72 11.25
CA GLU A 181 -15.54 -11.58 11.55
C GLU A 181 -16.18 -11.20 12.89
N LEU A 182 -15.39 -10.96 13.94
CA LEU A 182 -15.90 -10.55 15.25
C LEU A 182 -16.54 -9.15 15.24
N ILE A 183 -16.05 -8.24 14.39
CA ILE A 183 -16.68 -6.93 14.16
C ILE A 183 -18.02 -7.10 13.44
N ASN A 184 -18.06 -7.92 12.38
CA ASN A 184 -19.28 -8.16 11.61
C ASN A 184 -20.33 -8.95 12.43
N ALA A 185 -19.90 -9.82 13.34
CA ALA A 185 -20.75 -10.54 14.28
C ALA A 185 -21.25 -9.68 15.45
N GLY A 186 -20.88 -8.38 15.51
CA GLY A 186 -21.31 -7.46 16.57
C GLY A 186 -20.66 -7.70 17.94
N ARG A 187 -19.66 -8.60 18.04
CA ARG A 187 -18.96 -8.88 19.30
C ARG A 187 -17.86 -7.85 19.60
N LEU A 188 -17.39 -7.12 18.59
CA LEU A 188 -16.51 -5.96 18.73
C LEU A 188 -17.25 -4.71 18.27
N GLU A 189 -17.51 -3.78 19.19
CA GLU A 189 -18.16 -2.52 18.84
C GLU A 189 -17.24 -1.64 17.99
N ARG A 190 -17.69 -1.40 16.76
CA ARG A 190 -17.07 -0.51 15.80
C ARG A 190 -17.54 0.93 16.06
N VAL A 191 -16.58 1.82 16.28
CA VAL A 191 -16.77 3.26 16.25
C VAL A 191 -16.12 3.81 14.99
N LYS A 192 -16.93 4.42 14.12
CA LYS A 192 -16.45 5.08 12.91
C LYS A 192 -16.08 6.51 13.26
N ILE A 193 -14.80 6.87 13.11
CA ILE A 193 -14.28 8.23 13.32
C ILE A 193 -13.58 8.64 12.02
N ASP A 194 -13.76 9.88 11.58
CA ASP A 194 -13.33 10.39 10.28
C ASP A 194 -11.95 9.88 9.85
N GLY A 195 -11.96 9.01 8.83
CA GLY A 195 -10.76 8.39 8.25
C GLY A 195 -10.49 6.93 8.66
N GLY A 196 -11.28 6.29 9.54
CA GLY A 196 -11.06 4.87 9.85
C GLY A 196 -12.04 4.20 10.82
N VAL A 197 -11.86 2.88 10.97
CA VAL A 197 -12.60 2.05 11.94
C VAL A 197 -11.77 1.91 13.22
N ARG A 198 -12.32 2.38 14.34
CA ARG A 198 -11.79 2.18 15.69
C ARG A 198 -12.70 1.20 16.43
N ILE A 199 -12.15 0.43 17.35
CA ILE A 199 -12.88 -0.58 18.14
C ILE A 199 -12.83 -0.15 19.60
N THR A 200 -13.95 -0.21 20.33
CA THR A 200 -13.94 0.16 21.76
C THR A 200 -13.10 -0.82 22.56
N VAL A 201 -12.20 -0.29 23.41
CA VAL A 201 -11.35 -1.14 24.26
C VAL A 201 -12.19 -1.92 25.27
N ALA A 202 -13.36 -1.42 25.64
CA ALA A 202 -14.33 -2.13 26.48
C ALA A 202 -14.81 -3.45 25.84
N SER A 203 -15.13 -3.45 24.54
CA SER A 203 -15.52 -4.66 23.80
C SER A 203 -14.37 -5.66 23.68
N VAL A 204 -13.16 -5.17 23.46
CA VAL A 204 -11.95 -6.00 23.37
C VAL A 204 -11.64 -6.68 24.71
N LYS A 205 -11.75 -5.93 25.82
CA LYS A 205 -11.57 -6.46 27.18
C LYS A 205 -12.68 -7.45 27.56
N ALA A 206 -13.93 -7.19 27.19
CA ALA A 206 -15.04 -8.12 27.44
C ALA A 206 -14.85 -9.47 26.72
N LEU A 207 -14.33 -9.44 25.47
CA LEU A 207 -13.98 -10.64 24.72
C LEU A 207 -12.74 -11.36 25.27
N ALA A 208 -11.73 -10.63 25.73
CA ALA A 208 -10.56 -11.22 26.36
C ALA A 208 -10.89 -11.93 27.68
N VAL A 209 -11.84 -11.40 28.47
CA VAL A 209 -12.34 -12.03 29.70
C VAL A 209 -13.17 -13.29 29.43
N GLN A 210 -13.88 -13.36 28.30
CA GLN A 210 -14.62 -14.58 27.89
C GLN A 210 -13.72 -15.65 27.22
N ALA A 211 -12.49 -15.31 26.86
CA ALA A 211 -11.54 -16.18 26.16
C ALA A 211 -10.35 -16.64 27.03
N GLY A 212 -10.32 -16.26 28.31
CA GLY A 212 -9.42 -16.80 29.33
C GLY A 212 -10.10 -17.86 30.19
N PRO A 213 -9.37 -18.88 30.70
CA PRO A 213 -9.90 -19.92 31.59
C PRO A 213 -10.40 -19.39 32.93
#